data_AF-A0A2M8LH25-F1
#
_entry.id   AF-A0A2M8LH25-F1
#
_cell.length_a   1.000
_cell.length_b   1.000
_cell.length_c   1.000
_cell.angle_alpha   90.00
_cell.angle_beta   90.00
_cell.angle_gamma   90.00
#
_symmetry.space_group_name_H-M   'P 1'
#
loop_
_entity.id
_entity.type
_entity.pdbx_description
1 polymer ?
#
loop_
_entity_poly.entity_id
_entity_poly.type
_entity_poly.pdbx_seq_one_letter_code
_entity_poly.pdbx_strand_id
1 'polypeptide(L)'
;MAQENLQQIEKPQSAQSAPSGVEARVFTMPERYRHGAQAVLHQPETKQTVKSPIEVRTPGVPVAPPKAPPKPLPTKRKGSSTKKIVIIGVIVLLLLSIGGFFLLRTVPDATETTDVTPTTTTRPAPTTTEPVEEPVEEPVTEPVEEPDVFPVEVTPGVDSDSDGLTDTEEKLVYGTDSRLPDTDADGFLDGNEVFHRYNPASLGTLLESGLVEAMTHATTRVSYEFYYPKIWDIQEEEGELVMDAQTGEGFRVTFVEKEEAQTLEDWADEQLTLTRPLVGTTKNGLQMIQGEDQLSAYIDLGSGVLLFKYDTGIKTRVDYLQTFQMMINSVQVVESEEVEVIEEPVVEEGV
;
A
#
# COMPACT_ATOMS: atom_id res chain seq x y z
N MET A 1 -47.43 41.61 26.00
CA MET A 1 -46.06 41.69 25.43
C MET A 1 -45.44 40.32 25.54
N ALA A 2 -44.81 39.88 24.44
CA ALA A 2 -43.93 38.72 24.28
C ALA A 2 -44.46 37.34 24.70
N GLN A 3 -44.88 36.54 23.71
CA GLN A 3 -44.62 35.09 23.73
C GLN A 3 -44.19 34.62 22.34
N GLU A 4 -43.23 33.71 22.38
CA GLU A 4 -42.23 33.37 21.38
C GLU A 4 -42.74 32.71 20.11
N ASN A 5 -42.04 33.03 19.03
CA ASN A 5 -42.12 32.43 17.72
C ASN A 5 -41.26 31.15 17.72
N LEU A 6 -41.87 30.00 18.03
CA LEU A 6 -41.29 28.67 17.80
C LEU A 6 -41.79 28.17 16.45
N GLN A 7 -40.94 28.29 15.42
CA GLN A 7 -41.17 27.59 14.15
C GLN A 7 -41.04 26.08 14.40
N GLN A 8 -42.14 25.36 14.21
CA GLN A 8 -42.15 23.91 14.08
C GLN A 8 -41.27 23.52 12.89
N ILE A 9 -40.18 22.80 13.15
CA ILE A 9 -39.43 22.09 12.11
C ILE A 9 -40.28 20.88 11.73
N GLU A 10 -40.83 20.88 10.51
CA GLU A 10 -41.51 19.72 9.92
C GLU A 10 -40.54 18.54 9.86
N LYS A 11 -40.98 17.37 10.36
CA LYS A 11 -40.30 16.09 10.16
C LYS A 11 -40.19 15.81 8.65
N PRO A 12 -39.03 15.40 8.11
CA PRO A 12 -38.96 14.95 6.73
C PRO A 12 -39.84 13.71 6.54
N GLN A 13 -40.64 13.72 5.48
CA GLN A 13 -41.50 12.62 5.08
C GLN A 13 -40.69 11.34 4.86
N SER A 14 -41.22 10.26 5.43
CA SER A 14 -40.80 8.88 5.23
C SER A 14 -40.66 8.51 3.75
N ALA A 15 -39.50 7.93 3.44
CA ALA A 15 -39.23 6.91 2.43
C ALA A 15 -40.16 6.89 1.20
N GLN A 16 -39.75 7.62 0.15
CA GLN A 16 -40.09 7.19 -1.21
C GLN A 16 -39.16 6.04 -1.60
N SER A 17 -39.72 4.84 -1.60
CA SER A 17 -39.16 3.62 -2.16
C SER A 17 -38.56 3.88 -3.55
N ALA A 18 -37.28 3.56 -3.73
CA ALA A 18 -36.64 3.53 -5.03
C ALA A 18 -37.44 2.60 -5.98
N PRO A 19 -37.59 2.96 -7.27
CA PRO A 19 -38.28 2.09 -8.22
C PRO A 19 -37.52 0.77 -8.37
N SER A 20 -38.22 -0.34 -8.12
CA SER A 20 -37.73 -1.70 -8.33
C SER A 20 -37.33 -1.88 -9.79
N GLY A 21 -36.04 -2.07 -10.06
CA GLY A 21 -35.55 -2.32 -11.41
C GLY A 21 -34.16 -1.78 -11.74
N VAL A 22 -33.47 -1.11 -10.83
CA VAL A 22 -32.05 -0.79 -11.00
C VAL A 22 -31.24 -1.97 -10.48
N GLU A 23 -30.96 -2.93 -11.36
CA GLU A 23 -29.85 -3.87 -11.12
C GLU A 23 -28.62 -3.04 -10.74
N ALA A 24 -28.04 -3.32 -9.57
CA ALA A 24 -26.72 -2.83 -9.24
C ALA A 24 -25.80 -3.31 -10.37
N ARG A 25 -25.43 -2.41 -11.27
CA ARG A 25 -24.37 -2.67 -12.24
C ARG A 25 -23.09 -2.73 -11.43
N VAL A 26 -22.75 -3.92 -10.94
CA VAL A 26 -21.40 -4.20 -10.48
C VAL A 26 -20.52 -3.91 -11.69
N PHE A 27 -19.80 -2.79 -11.65
CA PHE A 27 -18.86 -2.42 -12.68
C PHE A 27 -17.65 -3.33 -12.54
N THR A 28 -17.82 -4.61 -12.90
CA THR A 28 -16.70 -5.51 -13.07
C THR A 28 -16.01 -5.11 -14.36
N MET A 29 -14.70 -4.90 -14.30
CA MET A 29 -13.90 -4.60 -15.48
C MET A 29 -14.14 -5.72 -16.53
N PRO A 30 -14.57 -5.38 -17.77
CA PRO A 30 -14.84 -6.38 -18.79
C PRO A 30 -13.60 -7.22 -19.08
N GLU A 31 -13.76 -8.53 -19.32
CA GLU A 31 -12.70 -9.51 -19.63
C GLU A 31 -11.62 -9.03 -20.62
N ARG A 32 -12.02 -8.19 -21.60
CA ARG A 32 -11.12 -7.61 -22.61
C ARG A 32 -10.12 -6.59 -22.06
N TYR A 33 -10.41 -5.97 -20.91
CA TYR A 33 -9.50 -5.06 -20.21
C TYR A 33 -8.74 -5.78 -19.10
N ARG A 34 -9.27 -6.90 -18.58
CA ARG A 34 -8.56 -7.77 -17.62
C ARG A 34 -7.24 -8.35 -18.14
N HIS A 35 -7.04 -8.38 -19.47
CA HIS A 35 -5.84 -8.93 -20.12
C HIS A 35 -5.11 -7.91 -20.99
N GLY A 36 -5.38 -6.61 -20.83
CA GLY A 36 -4.74 -5.58 -21.63
C GLY A 36 -4.85 -5.83 -23.12
N ALA A 37 -6.05 -5.71 -23.70
CA ALA A 37 -6.24 -6.06 -25.10
C ALA A 37 -5.27 -5.30 -26.00
N GLN A 38 -4.54 -6.07 -26.81
CA GLN A 38 -4.15 -5.66 -28.16
C GLN A 38 -5.36 -5.02 -28.82
N ALA A 39 -5.45 -3.69 -28.72
CA ALA A 39 -6.35 -2.92 -29.55
C ALA A 39 -5.80 -3.06 -30.97
N VAL A 40 -6.28 -4.08 -31.70
CA VAL A 40 -6.49 -3.87 -33.13
C VAL A 40 -7.48 -2.73 -33.17
N LEU A 41 -6.95 -1.51 -33.26
CA LEU A 41 -7.70 -0.29 -33.53
C LEU A 41 -8.55 -0.62 -34.76
N HIS A 42 -9.83 -0.90 -34.55
CA HIS A 42 -10.79 -0.71 -35.63
C HIS A 42 -10.72 0.78 -35.93
N GLN A 43 -9.95 1.11 -36.98
CA GLN A 43 -10.02 2.40 -37.64
C GLN A 43 -11.50 2.76 -37.72
N PRO A 44 -11.91 3.96 -37.28
CA PRO A 44 -13.29 4.36 -37.43
C PRO A 44 -13.62 4.22 -38.91
N GLU A 45 -14.59 3.34 -39.21
CA GLU A 45 -15.08 3.17 -40.57
C GLU A 45 -15.37 4.57 -41.11
N THR A 46 -14.66 4.91 -42.19
CA THR A 46 -14.84 6.18 -42.86
C THR A 46 -16.29 6.22 -43.29
N LYS A 47 -17.08 7.04 -42.59
CA LYS A 47 -18.51 7.23 -42.84
C LYS A 47 -18.69 7.53 -44.33
N GLN A 48 -19.04 6.50 -45.10
CA GLN A 48 -19.23 6.62 -46.53
C GLN A 48 -20.35 7.64 -46.74
N THR A 49 -19.98 8.81 -47.21
CA THR A 49 -20.92 9.85 -47.56
C THR A 49 -21.62 9.40 -48.83
N VAL A 50 -22.80 8.79 -48.68
CA VAL A 50 -23.68 8.48 -49.81
C VAL A 50 -24.14 9.81 -50.39
N LYS A 51 -23.44 10.30 -51.42
CA LYS A 51 -23.89 11.41 -52.25
C LYS A 51 -24.97 10.89 -53.20
N SER A 52 -26.18 11.40 -53.06
CA SER A 52 -27.26 11.15 -54.01
C SER A 52 -26.89 11.60 -55.43
N PRO A 53 -27.35 10.92 -56.49
CA PRO A 53 -26.90 11.19 -57.85
C PRO A 53 -27.54 12.46 -58.40
N ILE A 54 -26.73 13.41 -58.85
CA ILE A 54 -27.18 14.48 -59.76
C ILE A 54 -26.91 14.01 -61.18
N GLU A 55 -27.96 13.99 -61.98
CA GLU A 55 -27.99 13.51 -63.35
C GLU A 55 -27.33 14.50 -64.34
N VAL A 56 -26.33 13.96 -65.03
CA VAL A 56 -25.56 14.36 -66.22
C VAL A 56 -26.08 15.49 -67.12
N ARG A 57 -25.19 16.43 -67.46
CA ARG A 57 -24.92 16.85 -68.86
C ARG A 57 -23.41 17.13 -69.07
N THR A 58 -22.77 16.33 -69.93
CA THR A 58 -21.46 16.57 -70.58
C THR A 58 -21.66 17.44 -71.85
N PRO A 59 -20.63 17.90 -72.62
CA PRO A 59 -19.21 17.50 -72.65
C PRO A 59 -18.16 18.64 -72.86
N GLY A 60 -16.88 18.29 -72.68
CA GLY A 60 -15.74 19.07 -73.20
C GLY A 60 -14.39 18.73 -72.55
N VAL A 61 -13.70 17.71 -73.06
CA VAL A 61 -12.27 17.41 -72.81
C VAL A 61 -11.48 18.10 -73.93
N PRO A 62 -10.33 18.79 -73.70
CA PRO A 62 -9.01 18.11 -73.71
C PRO A 62 -7.92 18.71 -72.78
N VAL A 63 -7.21 17.85 -72.04
CA VAL A 63 -5.79 17.45 -72.24
C VAL A 63 -4.76 18.31 -71.48
N ALA A 64 -4.00 17.64 -70.62
CA ALA A 64 -2.81 18.14 -69.93
C ALA A 64 -1.51 17.88 -70.73
N PRO A 65 -0.44 18.63 -70.45
CA PRO A 65 0.93 18.08 -70.48
C PRO A 65 1.79 18.54 -69.25
N PRO A 66 3.02 18.02 -69.02
CA PRO A 66 3.41 17.44 -67.72
C PRO A 66 4.57 18.15 -66.95
N LYS A 67 4.76 17.66 -65.70
CA LYS A 67 5.89 17.71 -64.73
C LYS A 67 7.16 18.54 -65.03
N ALA A 68 7.66 19.21 -63.98
CA ALA A 68 9.08 19.54 -63.78
C ALA A 68 9.65 18.86 -62.51
N PRO A 69 10.92 18.38 -62.50
CA PRO A 69 11.54 17.60 -61.42
C PRO A 69 12.09 18.47 -60.26
N PRO A 70 12.32 17.86 -59.07
CA PRO A 70 12.77 18.59 -57.86
C PRO A 70 14.27 18.98 -57.91
N LYS A 71 14.60 20.15 -57.35
CA LYS A 71 15.98 20.60 -57.08
C LYS A 71 16.55 19.95 -55.81
N PRO A 72 17.83 19.54 -55.77
CA PRO A 72 18.45 18.99 -54.57
C PRO A 72 19.24 20.03 -53.75
N LEU A 73 19.52 19.64 -52.49
CA LEU A 73 20.57 20.09 -51.52
C LEU A 73 20.09 20.98 -50.35
N PRO A 74 20.74 20.97 -49.16
CA PRO A 74 21.97 20.25 -48.75
C PRO A 74 21.85 19.40 -47.47
N THR A 75 22.68 18.35 -47.39
CA THR A 75 22.93 17.51 -46.21
C THR A 75 23.63 18.29 -45.09
N LYS A 76 23.03 18.37 -43.89
CA LYS A 76 23.70 18.91 -42.69
C LYS A 76 24.32 17.79 -41.85
N ARG A 77 25.61 17.95 -41.60
CA ARG A 77 26.53 17.01 -40.94
C ARG A 77 26.17 16.76 -39.47
N LYS A 78 26.23 15.49 -39.08
CA LYS A 78 26.17 14.98 -37.71
C LYS A 78 27.43 15.39 -36.94
N GLY A 79 27.30 16.32 -35.99
CA GLY A 79 28.37 16.74 -35.08
C GLY A 79 28.51 15.76 -33.91
N SER A 80 29.65 15.10 -33.81
CA SER A 80 29.99 14.11 -32.77
C SER A 80 30.21 14.79 -31.41
N SER A 81 29.30 14.55 -30.46
CA SER A 81 29.35 15.05 -29.07
C SER A 81 29.99 14.06 -28.08
N THR A 82 30.79 13.10 -28.54
CA THR A 82 31.33 12.05 -27.68
C THR A 82 32.65 12.40 -26.99
N LYS A 83 33.34 13.49 -27.40
CA LYS A 83 34.61 13.90 -26.77
C LYS A 83 34.49 14.78 -25.53
N LYS A 84 33.33 15.41 -25.28
CA LYS A 84 33.12 16.29 -24.11
C LYS A 84 32.71 15.54 -22.84
N ILE A 85 32.02 14.41 -22.98
CA ILE A 85 31.52 13.62 -21.84
C ILE A 85 32.67 12.87 -21.14
N VAL A 86 33.66 12.38 -21.91
CA VAL A 86 34.81 11.65 -21.35
C VAL A 86 35.68 12.53 -20.45
N ILE A 87 35.86 13.81 -20.79
CA ILE A 87 36.69 14.74 -19.99
C ILE A 87 36.02 15.08 -18.66
N ILE A 88 34.70 15.27 -18.65
CA ILE A 88 33.95 15.56 -17.42
C ILE A 88 33.94 14.33 -16.49
N GLY A 89 33.78 13.13 -17.04
CA GLY A 89 33.84 11.88 -16.26
C GLY A 89 35.18 11.68 -15.55
N VAL A 90 36.30 11.97 -16.21
CA VAL A 90 37.65 11.83 -15.60
C VAL A 90 37.87 12.85 -14.46
N ILE A 91 37.35 14.07 -14.60
CA ILE A 91 37.48 15.10 -13.54
C ILE A 91 36.65 14.74 -12.31
N VAL A 92 35.43 14.23 -12.49
CA VAL A 92 34.58 13.78 -11.36
C VAL A 92 35.21 12.59 -10.64
N LEU A 93 35.79 11.64 -11.38
CA LEU A 93 36.48 10.49 -10.79
C LEU A 93 37.72 10.93 -9.99
N LEU A 94 38.50 11.90 -10.49
CA LEU A 94 39.65 12.46 -9.78
C LEU A 94 39.22 13.19 -8.50
N LEU A 95 38.11 13.92 -8.51
CA LEU A 95 37.58 14.61 -7.34
C LEU A 95 37.03 13.63 -6.28
N LEU A 96 36.34 12.56 -6.70
CA LEU A 96 35.89 11.50 -5.79
C LEU A 96 37.05 10.71 -5.19
N SER A 97 38.10 10.46 -5.96
CA SER A 97 39.33 9.81 -5.48
C SER A 97 40.04 10.63 -4.39
N ILE A 98 40.13 11.95 -4.58
CA ILE A 98 40.76 12.86 -3.62
C ILE A 98 39.90 13.01 -2.35
N GLY A 99 38.57 13.07 -2.50
CA GLY A 99 37.64 13.11 -1.36
C GLY A 99 37.69 11.84 -0.51
N GLY A 100 37.73 10.66 -1.14
CA GLY A 100 37.85 9.38 -0.44
C GLY A 100 39.19 9.21 0.28
N PHE A 101 40.29 9.73 -0.29
CA PHE A 101 41.61 9.66 0.34
C PHE A 101 41.72 10.51 1.62
N PHE A 102 41.01 11.64 1.69
CA PHE A 102 40.98 12.46 2.91
C PHE A 102 40.10 11.87 4.01
N LEU A 103 39.00 11.19 3.64
CA LEU A 103 38.08 10.57 4.60
C LEU A 103 38.68 9.30 5.26
N LEU A 104 39.59 8.61 4.58
CA LEU A 104 40.36 7.50 5.17
C LEU A 104 41.53 7.94 6.06
N ARG A 105 41.87 9.24 6.13
CA ARG A 105 43.04 9.72 6.87
C ARG A 105 42.71 10.38 8.22
N THR A 106 41.45 10.43 8.62
CA THR A 106 41.01 10.95 9.92
C THR A 106 40.33 9.87 10.74
N VAL A 107 41.13 8.92 11.23
CA VAL A 107 40.79 8.11 12.40
C VAL A 107 41.80 8.48 13.49
N PRO A 108 41.40 9.17 14.58
CA PRO A 108 42.24 9.31 15.75
C PRO A 108 42.30 7.96 16.49
N ASP A 109 43.49 7.39 16.51
CA ASP A 109 43.89 6.27 17.34
C ASP A 109 44.10 6.80 18.78
N ALA A 110 43.38 6.25 19.75
CA ALA A 110 43.55 6.59 21.16
C ALA A 110 43.21 5.40 22.05
N THR A 111 44.09 4.40 22.01
CA THR A 111 44.36 3.55 23.18
C THR A 111 45.36 4.27 24.09
N GLU A 112 44.92 4.72 25.26
CA GLU A 112 45.86 5.03 26.37
C GLU A 112 45.51 4.16 27.58
N THR A 113 46.36 3.15 27.76
CA THR A 113 46.55 2.36 28.98
C THR A 113 47.50 3.14 29.87
N THR A 114 47.11 3.47 31.10
CA THR A 114 48.07 3.96 32.12
C THR A 114 48.29 2.88 33.16
N ASP A 115 49.46 2.26 33.03
CA ASP A 115 50.09 1.34 33.96
C ASP A 115 50.59 2.12 35.19
N VAL A 116 50.21 1.71 36.40
CA VAL A 116 50.78 2.20 37.66
C VAL A 116 51.27 1.01 38.49
N THR A 117 52.57 0.97 38.75
CA THR A 117 53.25 0.00 39.63
C THR A 117 54.41 0.73 40.34
N PRO A 118 54.91 0.30 41.52
CA PRO A 118 54.25 0.08 42.81
C PRO A 118 54.95 0.87 43.96
N THR A 119 54.31 1.00 45.13
CA THR A 119 55.08 1.11 46.39
C THR A 119 54.40 0.36 47.53
N THR A 120 55.08 -0.68 48.00
CA THR A 120 54.78 -1.45 49.21
C THR A 120 55.02 -0.59 50.45
N THR A 121 54.06 -0.52 51.37
CA THR A 121 54.32 -0.33 52.81
C THR A 121 53.22 -1.02 53.63
N THR A 122 53.71 -1.76 54.61
CA THR A 122 53.12 -2.81 55.45
C THR A 122 52.09 -2.37 56.51
N ARG A 123 50.98 -3.15 56.62
CA ARG A 123 50.34 -3.81 57.82
C ARG A 123 49.93 -2.95 59.05
N PRO A 124 48.79 -3.16 59.78
CA PRO A 124 48.07 -4.43 60.07
C PRO A 124 46.53 -4.46 59.95
N ALA A 125 46.02 -5.71 59.94
CA ALA A 125 44.62 -6.12 60.12
C ALA A 125 44.26 -6.26 61.62
N PRO A 126 43.06 -6.74 61.99
CA PRO A 126 41.70 -6.28 61.67
C PRO A 126 40.90 -5.95 62.96
N THR A 127 39.80 -5.19 62.88
CA THR A 127 38.81 -5.16 63.97
C THR A 127 37.39 -5.11 63.42
N THR A 128 36.66 -6.18 63.72
CA THR A 128 35.21 -6.35 63.69
C THR A 128 34.48 -5.25 64.47
N THR A 129 33.47 -4.64 63.85
CA THR A 129 32.32 -4.08 64.57
C THR A 129 31.07 -4.16 63.69
N GLU A 130 29.98 -4.63 64.31
CA GLU A 130 28.63 -4.86 63.78
C GLU A 130 27.82 -3.57 63.53
N PRO A 131 26.59 -3.64 62.96
CA PRO A 131 25.96 -2.60 62.15
C PRO A 131 25.17 -1.56 62.96
N VAL A 132 24.93 -0.39 62.36
CA VAL A 132 23.99 0.63 62.86
C VAL A 132 23.04 0.98 61.71
N GLU A 133 21.77 0.65 61.90
CA GLU A 133 20.65 1.08 61.06
C GLU A 133 20.34 2.57 61.31
N GLU A 134 20.21 3.36 60.24
CA GLU A 134 19.53 4.66 60.28
C GLU A 134 18.25 4.58 59.43
N PRO A 135 17.12 5.16 59.89
CA PRO A 135 15.83 5.07 59.21
C PRO A 135 15.77 6.08 58.05
N VAL A 136 15.32 5.60 56.88
CA VAL A 136 15.08 6.42 55.69
C VAL A 136 13.68 7.05 55.80
N GLU A 137 13.59 8.38 55.85
CA GLU A 137 12.32 9.11 55.74
C GLU A 137 11.85 9.13 54.27
N GLU A 138 10.58 8.77 54.03
CA GLU A 138 9.97 8.80 52.70
C GLU A 138 9.67 10.24 52.27
N PRO A 139 10.04 10.67 51.05
CA PRO A 139 9.63 11.98 50.54
C PRO A 139 8.18 11.94 50.04
N VAL A 140 7.39 12.89 50.54
CA VAL A 140 6.02 13.18 50.10
C VAL A 140 6.03 13.65 48.63
N THR A 141 5.40 12.88 47.75
CA THR A 141 5.20 13.23 46.34
C THR A 141 3.94 14.07 46.17
N GLU A 142 4.07 15.32 45.70
CA GLU A 142 2.95 16.11 45.18
C GLU A 142 2.50 15.54 43.81
N PRO A 143 1.19 15.52 43.51
CA PRO A 143 0.71 15.05 42.21
C PRO A 143 0.98 16.11 41.15
N VAL A 144 1.78 15.76 40.16
CA VAL A 144 2.00 16.56 38.94
C VAL A 144 0.73 16.44 38.09
N GLU A 145 0.03 17.56 37.84
CA GLU A 145 -1.06 17.60 36.86
C GLU A 145 -0.49 17.36 35.45
N GLU A 146 -0.91 16.27 34.82
CA GLU A 146 -0.57 15.97 33.42
C GLU A 146 -1.27 16.97 32.48
N PRO A 147 -0.58 17.54 31.48
CA PRO A 147 -1.20 18.45 30.55
C PRO A 147 -2.22 17.72 29.67
N ASP A 148 -3.38 18.35 29.52
CA ASP A 148 -4.52 17.95 28.68
C ASP A 148 -4.07 17.60 27.25
N VAL A 149 -4.16 16.31 26.92
CA VAL A 149 -3.76 15.75 25.62
C VAL A 149 -4.88 16.05 24.63
N PHE A 150 -4.73 17.14 23.85
CA PHE A 150 -5.55 17.32 22.66
C PHE A 150 -5.41 16.07 21.76
N PRO A 151 -6.52 15.45 21.31
CA PRO A 151 -6.44 14.30 20.44
C PRO A 151 -5.68 14.69 19.17
N VAL A 152 -4.65 13.91 18.85
CA VAL A 152 -3.87 14.08 17.63
C VAL A 152 -4.75 13.64 16.47
N GLU A 153 -5.36 14.59 15.77
CA GLU A 153 -6.17 14.30 14.59
C GLU A 153 -5.27 13.72 13.49
N VAL A 154 -5.56 12.48 13.07
CA VAL A 154 -4.96 11.86 11.89
C VAL A 154 -5.57 12.50 10.63
N THR A 155 -4.70 12.85 9.69
CA THR A 155 -5.02 13.53 8.44
C THR A 155 -4.73 12.61 7.25
N PRO A 156 -5.55 12.64 6.18
CA PRO A 156 -5.23 11.91 4.96
C PRO A 156 -3.92 12.40 4.33
N GLY A 157 -3.25 11.51 3.60
CA GLY A 157 -2.13 11.85 2.74
C GLY A 157 -2.51 12.89 1.67
N VAL A 158 -1.48 13.50 1.07
CA VAL A 158 -1.70 14.42 -0.06
C VAL A 158 -2.01 13.58 -1.29
N ASP A 159 -3.11 13.88 -1.95
CA ASP A 159 -3.54 13.33 -3.23
C ASP A 159 -3.75 14.54 -4.17
N SER A 160 -2.77 14.76 -5.05
CA SER A 160 -2.63 15.98 -5.84
C SER A 160 -3.60 16.07 -7.01
N ASP A 161 -4.14 14.95 -7.49
CA ASP A 161 -5.07 14.90 -8.62
C ASP A 161 -6.44 14.28 -8.29
N SER A 162 -6.62 13.88 -7.03
CA SER A 162 -7.89 13.49 -6.40
C SER A 162 -8.49 12.20 -6.96
N ASP A 163 -7.65 11.24 -7.28
CA ASP A 163 -8.04 9.95 -7.84
C ASP A 163 -8.22 8.85 -6.76
N GLY A 164 -7.82 9.13 -5.52
CA GLY A 164 -7.90 8.24 -4.37
C GLY A 164 -6.60 7.51 -4.02
N LEU A 165 -5.49 7.80 -4.71
CA LEU A 165 -4.15 7.31 -4.41
C LEU A 165 -3.31 8.50 -3.91
N THR A 166 -2.56 8.35 -2.82
CA THR A 166 -1.74 9.48 -2.36
C THR A 166 -0.48 9.63 -3.22
N ASP A 167 0.05 10.86 -3.32
CA ASP A 167 1.32 11.15 -3.99
C ASP A 167 2.46 10.25 -3.47
N THR A 168 2.36 9.81 -2.20
CA THR A 168 3.31 8.90 -1.57
C THR A 168 3.18 7.48 -2.12
N GLU A 169 1.95 6.95 -2.20
CA GLU A 169 1.65 5.63 -2.77
C GLU A 169 2.07 5.54 -4.22
N GLU A 170 1.67 6.53 -5.01
CA GLU A 170 2.00 6.64 -6.42
C GLU A 170 3.50 6.59 -6.66
N LYS A 171 4.26 7.42 -5.94
CA LYS A 171 5.69 7.55 -6.14
C LYS A 171 6.48 6.34 -5.63
N LEU A 172 6.10 5.81 -4.47
CA LEU A 172 6.91 4.80 -3.78
C LEU A 172 6.51 3.38 -4.16
N VAL A 173 5.21 3.11 -4.35
CA VAL A 173 4.67 1.76 -4.58
C VAL A 173 4.36 1.52 -6.05
N TYR A 174 3.60 2.42 -6.69
CA TYR A 174 2.96 2.10 -7.98
C TYR A 174 3.68 2.65 -9.22
N GLY A 175 4.54 3.65 -9.05
CA GLY A 175 5.27 4.28 -10.15
C GLY A 175 4.40 5.12 -11.08
N THR A 176 3.29 5.67 -10.58
CA THR A 176 2.35 6.53 -11.31
C THR A 176 2.72 8.02 -11.22
N ASP A 177 2.06 8.87 -12.02
CA ASP A 177 2.27 10.33 -12.01
C ASP A 177 1.18 11.01 -11.16
N SER A 178 1.57 11.54 -10.00
CA SER A 178 0.70 12.19 -9.01
C SER A 178 0.03 13.49 -9.44
N ARG A 179 -0.06 13.74 -10.74
CA ARG A 179 -0.71 14.90 -11.35
C ARG A 179 -1.67 14.46 -12.45
N LEU A 180 -1.76 13.17 -12.72
CA LEU A 180 -2.57 12.54 -13.74
C LEU A 180 -3.42 11.47 -13.05
N PRO A 181 -4.75 11.69 -12.91
CA PRO A 181 -5.63 10.72 -12.27
C PRO A 181 -5.69 9.33 -12.94
N ASP A 182 -5.09 9.19 -14.12
CA ASP A 182 -5.06 8.02 -15.01
C ASP A 182 -3.71 8.08 -15.73
N THR A 183 -2.71 7.38 -15.20
CA THR A 183 -1.31 7.46 -15.64
C THR A 183 -1.11 6.80 -17.00
N ASP A 184 -1.75 5.65 -17.23
CA ASP A 184 -1.56 4.88 -18.46
C ASP A 184 -2.56 5.23 -19.59
N ALA A 185 -3.51 6.12 -19.29
CA ALA A 185 -4.51 6.69 -20.17
C ALA A 185 -5.49 5.67 -20.75
N ASP A 186 -5.80 4.62 -20.01
CA ASP A 186 -6.75 3.57 -20.42
C ASP A 186 -8.22 3.89 -20.05
N GLY A 187 -8.44 4.95 -19.26
CA GLY A 187 -9.74 5.44 -18.83
C GLY A 187 -10.17 4.99 -17.43
N PHE A 188 -9.31 4.32 -16.67
CA PHE A 188 -9.50 4.01 -15.26
C PHE A 188 -8.61 4.90 -14.39
N LEU A 189 -9.08 5.19 -13.16
CA LEU A 189 -8.29 6.00 -12.23
C LEU A 189 -7.26 5.12 -11.52
N ASP A 190 -6.04 5.61 -11.32
CA ASP A 190 -4.94 4.82 -10.75
C ASP A 190 -5.33 4.26 -9.37
N GLY A 191 -5.91 5.10 -8.51
CA GLY A 191 -6.43 4.70 -7.20
C GLY A 191 -7.53 3.64 -7.29
N ASN A 192 -8.42 3.72 -8.27
CA ASN A 192 -9.48 2.72 -8.46
C ASN A 192 -8.91 1.38 -8.96
N GLU A 193 -7.88 1.41 -9.80
CA GLU A 193 -7.18 0.22 -10.26
C GLU A 193 -6.47 -0.49 -9.13
N VAL A 194 -5.72 0.25 -8.30
CA VAL A 194 -5.07 -0.29 -7.10
C VAL A 194 -6.08 -0.96 -6.18
N PHE A 195 -7.21 -0.31 -5.88
CA PHE A 195 -8.28 -0.89 -5.05
C PHE A 195 -8.84 -2.21 -5.62
N HIS A 196 -8.82 -2.36 -6.95
CA HIS A 196 -9.29 -3.55 -7.66
C HIS A 196 -8.16 -4.52 -8.04
N ARG A 197 -6.93 -4.28 -7.58
CA ARG A 197 -5.73 -5.11 -7.82
C ARG A 197 -5.24 -5.11 -9.27
N TYR A 198 -5.52 -4.04 -10.00
CA TYR A 198 -5.00 -3.78 -11.35
C TYR A 198 -3.79 -2.85 -11.29
N ASN A 199 -2.90 -2.96 -12.28
CA ASN A 199 -1.71 -2.15 -12.36
C ASN A 199 -2.03 -0.78 -12.96
N PRO A 200 -1.83 0.32 -12.22
CA PRO A 200 -2.21 1.66 -12.68
C PRO A 200 -1.24 2.30 -13.67
N ALA A 201 -0.01 1.80 -13.78
CA ALA A 201 1.00 2.36 -14.67
C ALA A 201 1.07 1.63 -16.03
N SER A 202 0.38 0.49 -16.14
CA SER A 202 0.29 -0.29 -17.36
C SER A 202 -0.69 -1.44 -17.21
N LEU A 203 -1.24 -1.89 -18.34
CA LEU A 203 -1.99 -3.13 -18.49
C LEU A 203 -1.52 -4.32 -17.62
N GLY A 204 -2.49 -4.97 -16.94
CA GLY A 204 -2.29 -6.22 -16.18
C GLY A 204 -2.75 -6.09 -14.72
N THR A 205 -2.49 -7.13 -13.92
CA THR A 205 -2.77 -7.10 -12.48
C THR A 205 -1.57 -6.60 -11.67
N LEU A 206 -1.81 -6.14 -10.44
CA LEU A 206 -0.72 -5.78 -9.52
C LEU A 206 0.22 -6.96 -9.24
N LEU A 207 -0.31 -8.18 -9.18
CA LEU A 207 0.51 -9.36 -8.92
C LEU A 207 1.44 -9.67 -10.11
N GLU A 208 0.95 -9.52 -11.34
CA GLU A 208 1.74 -9.73 -12.56
C GLU A 208 2.80 -8.64 -12.77
N SER A 209 2.57 -7.41 -12.30
CA SER A 209 3.55 -6.32 -12.39
C SER A 209 4.74 -6.50 -11.45
N GLY A 210 4.59 -7.34 -10.41
CA GLY A 210 5.60 -7.56 -9.38
C GLY A 210 5.75 -6.41 -8.40
N LEU A 211 4.83 -5.44 -8.40
CA LEU A 211 4.75 -4.35 -7.42
C LEU A 211 4.25 -4.86 -6.06
N VAL A 212 3.36 -5.86 -6.08
CA VAL A 212 2.88 -6.58 -4.90
C VAL A 212 3.26 -8.05 -4.96
N GLU A 213 3.33 -8.68 -3.81
CA GLU A 213 3.52 -10.13 -3.65
C GLU A 213 2.37 -10.71 -2.85
N ALA A 214 2.07 -12.00 -3.08
CA ALA A 214 1.11 -12.75 -2.31
C ALA A 214 1.80 -13.44 -1.14
N MET A 215 1.30 -13.21 0.08
CA MET A 215 1.72 -13.91 1.29
C MET A 215 0.70 -15.00 1.58
N THR A 216 1.13 -16.26 1.63
CA THR A 216 0.31 -17.37 2.11
C THR A 216 0.72 -17.72 3.53
N HIS A 217 -0.25 -17.76 4.44
CA HIS A 217 -0.04 -18.21 5.81
C HIS A 217 -1.03 -19.33 6.14
N ALA A 218 -0.52 -20.38 6.79
CA ALA A 218 -1.29 -21.56 7.14
C ALA A 218 -1.38 -21.70 8.65
N THR A 219 -2.61 -21.75 9.16
CA THR A 219 -2.91 -22.10 10.55
C THR A 219 -3.32 -23.57 10.62
N THR A 220 -3.56 -24.08 11.82
CA THR A 220 -4.07 -25.46 12.01
C THR A 220 -5.43 -25.70 11.33
N ARG A 221 -6.25 -24.66 11.14
CA ARG A 221 -7.64 -24.79 10.68
C ARG A 221 -7.94 -24.10 9.36
N VAL A 222 -7.17 -23.09 8.99
CA VAL A 222 -7.37 -22.31 7.76
C VAL A 222 -6.05 -21.86 7.17
N SER A 223 -5.93 -21.97 5.85
CA SER A 223 -4.87 -21.30 5.10
C SER A 223 -5.46 -20.08 4.42
N TYR A 224 -4.75 -18.96 4.48
CA TYR A 224 -5.20 -17.71 3.88
C TYR A 224 -4.07 -17.05 3.12
N GLU A 225 -4.44 -16.21 2.17
CA GLU A 225 -3.53 -15.44 1.35
C GLU A 225 -4.02 -14.00 1.24
N PHE A 226 -3.08 -13.06 1.20
CA PHE A 226 -3.33 -11.65 0.88
C PHE A 226 -2.11 -11.03 0.20
N TYR A 227 -2.32 -9.91 -0.49
CA TYR A 227 -1.29 -9.17 -1.21
C TYR A 227 -0.72 -8.07 -0.35
N TYR A 228 0.58 -7.79 -0.50
CA TYR A 228 1.29 -6.70 0.15
C TYR A 228 2.30 -6.07 -0.81
N PRO A 229 2.66 -4.78 -0.66
CA PRO A 229 3.71 -4.16 -1.46
C PRO A 229 5.06 -4.85 -1.26
N LYS A 230 5.67 -5.31 -2.35
CA LYS A 230 6.95 -6.04 -2.33
C LYS A 230 8.09 -5.28 -1.67
N ILE A 231 8.02 -3.96 -1.71
CA ILE A 231 9.05 -3.07 -1.20
C ILE A 231 9.04 -2.96 0.33
N TRP A 232 7.96 -3.35 1.01
CA TRP A 232 7.83 -3.25 2.47
C TRP A 232 8.67 -4.33 3.17
N ASP A 233 9.25 -3.95 4.30
CA ASP A 233 9.96 -4.89 5.15
C ASP A 233 8.95 -5.68 5.97
N ILE A 234 9.08 -7.01 6.00
CA ILE A 234 8.15 -7.90 6.71
C ILE A 234 8.90 -8.70 7.76
N GLN A 235 8.33 -8.75 8.95
CA GLN A 235 8.82 -9.52 10.09
C GLN A 235 7.64 -10.26 10.73
N GLU A 236 7.89 -11.45 11.28
CA GLU A 236 6.90 -12.19 12.05
C GLU A 236 7.43 -12.32 13.48
N GLU A 237 6.69 -11.77 14.44
CA GLU A 237 7.05 -11.78 15.86
C GLU A 237 5.86 -12.33 16.66
N GLU A 238 6.05 -13.45 17.36
CA GLU A 238 5.04 -14.04 18.25
C GLU A 238 3.65 -14.29 17.62
N GLY A 239 3.59 -14.54 16.30
CA GLY A 239 2.33 -14.76 15.56
C GLY A 239 1.65 -13.48 15.05
N GLU A 240 2.32 -12.33 15.20
CA GLU A 240 1.95 -11.07 14.55
C GLU A 240 2.87 -10.81 13.35
N LEU A 241 2.26 -10.57 12.19
CA LEU A 241 2.96 -10.09 11.01
C LEU A 241 3.08 -8.57 11.06
N VAL A 242 4.32 -8.11 11.10
CA VAL A 242 4.73 -6.71 11.14
C VAL A 242 5.26 -6.33 9.77
N MET A 243 4.58 -5.41 9.10
CA MET A 243 5.03 -4.86 7.82
C MET A 243 5.31 -3.37 7.97
N ASP A 244 6.49 -2.91 7.57
CA ASP A 244 6.89 -1.50 7.67
C ASP A 244 7.13 -0.90 6.28
N ALA A 245 6.46 0.22 6.02
CA ALA A 245 6.64 0.98 4.79
C ALA A 245 7.92 1.84 4.85
N GLN A 246 8.43 2.26 3.68
CA GLN A 246 9.68 3.04 3.60
C GLN A 246 9.58 4.41 4.29
N THR A 247 8.37 4.87 4.56
CA THR A 247 8.12 6.14 5.22
C THR A 247 7.99 5.99 6.75
N GLY A 248 8.06 4.76 7.29
CA GLY A 248 7.99 4.46 8.72
C GLY A 248 6.60 4.21 9.28
N GLU A 249 5.57 4.09 8.44
CA GLU A 249 4.25 3.60 8.85
C GLU A 249 4.26 2.08 8.92
N GLY A 250 3.57 1.54 9.92
CA GLY A 250 3.52 0.12 10.21
C GLY A 250 2.15 -0.46 9.94
N PHE A 251 2.11 -1.73 9.57
CA PHE A 251 0.90 -2.52 9.38
C PHE A 251 1.07 -3.78 10.21
N ARG A 252 0.00 -4.17 10.90
CA ARG A 252 -0.02 -5.34 11.75
C ARG A 252 -1.12 -6.27 11.27
N VAL A 253 -0.77 -7.54 11.08
CA VAL A 253 -1.72 -8.58 10.74
C VAL A 253 -1.63 -9.70 11.77
N THR A 254 -2.75 -10.00 12.40
CA THR A 254 -2.82 -11.04 13.45
C THR A 254 -4.01 -11.95 13.17
N PHE A 255 -3.81 -13.25 13.34
CA PHE A 255 -4.90 -14.22 13.29
C PHE A 255 -5.34 -14.59 14.70
N VAL A 256 -6.65 -14.52 14.95
CA VAL A 256 -7.26 -14.91 16.23
C VAL A 256 -8.28 -16.01 15.99
N GLU A 257 -8.17 -17.12 16.73
CA GLU A 257 -9.14 -18.20 16.65
C GLU A 257 -10.53 -17.75 17.13
N LYS A 258 -11.57 -18.28 16.48
CA LYS A 258 -12.98 -18.02 16.78
C LYS A 258 -13.73 -19.34 16.91
N GLU A 259 -14.74 -19.40 17.77
CA GLU A 259 -15.62 -20.57 17.84
C GLU A 259 -16.40 -20.76 16.53
N GLU A 260 -16.52 -22.00 16.03
CA GLU A 260 -17.10 -22.27 14.69
C GLU A 260 -18.54 -21.76 14.51
N ALA A 261 -19.32 -21.65 15.58
CA ALA A 261 -20.70 -21.20 15.54
C ALA A 261 -20.86 -19.69 15.77
N GLN A 262 -19.79 -18.98 16.15
CA GLN A 262 -19.83 -17.56 16.50
C GLN A 262 -19.80 -16.70 15.23
N THR A 263 -20.67 -15.68 15.15
CA THR A 263 -20.64 -14.72 14.04
C THR A 263 -19.49 -13.72 14.20
N LEU A 264 -19.12 -13.02 13.12
CA LEU A 264 -18.09 -11.98 13.20
C LEU A 264 -18.53 -10.83 14.11
N GLU A 265 -19.81 -10.45 14.05
CA GLU A 265 -20.41 -9.42 14.89
C GLU A 265 -20.39 -9.80 16.37
N ASP A 266 -20.82 -11.01 16.71
CA ASP A 266 -20.80 -11.49 18.10
C ASP A 266 -19.35 -11.55 18.65
N TRP A 267 -18.41 -12.04 17.84
CA TRP A 267 -16.99 -12.06 18.21
C TRP A 267 -16.45 -10.65 18.44
N ALA A 268 -16.81 -9.70 17.57
CA ALA A 268 -16.37 -8.31 17.69
C ALA A 268 -16.96 -7.63 18.94
N ASP A 269 -18.22 -7.87 19.27
CA ASP A 269 -18.86 -7.32 20.47
C ASP A 269 -18.24 -7.88 21.77
N GLU A 270 -17.69 -9.10 21.74
CA GLU A 270 -17.00 -9.72 22.87
C GLU A 270 -15.55 -9.24 23.03
N GLN A 271 -14.82 -9.09 21.93
CA GLN A 271 -13.37 -8.85 21.94
C GLN A 271 -12.99 -7.38 21.77
N LEU A 272 -13.87 -6.55 21.21
CA LEU A 272 -13.56 -5.20 20.77
C LEU A 272 -14.53 -4.17 21.38
N THR A 273 -14.13 -2.91 21.30
CA THR A 273 -15.01 -1.77 21.60
C THR A 273 -14.97 -0.83 20.42
N LEU A 274 -15.77 -1.13 19.40
CA LEU A 274 -15.82 -0.35 18.16
C LEU A 274 -16.89 0.73 18.24
N THR A 275 -16.53 1.96 17.88
CA THR A 275 -17.49 3.05 17.71
C THR A 275 -17.93 3.07 16.24
N ARG A 276 -19.24 2.87 16.01
CA ARG A 276 -19.88 2.95 14.68
C ARG A 276 -19.14 2.17 13.57
N PRO A 277 -18.90 0.86 13.78
CA PRO A 277 -18.19 0.06 12.79
C PRO A 277 -18.92 0.00 11.44
N LEU A 278 -18.14 -0.12 10.37
CA LEU A 278 -18.60 -0.34 9.02
C LEU A 278 -18.62 -1.85 8.74
N VAL A 279 -19.82 -2.43 8.59
CA VAL A 279 -19.99 -3.84 8.23
C VAL A 279 -20.05 -3.97 6.72
N GLY A 280 -19.33 -4.94 6.16
CA GLY A 280 -19.25 -5.16 4.72
C GLY A 280 -18.67 -6.52 4.35
N THR A 281 -18.23 -6.62 3.10
CA THR A 281 -17.58 -7.83 2.57
C THR A 281 -16.35 -7.45 1.75
N THR A 282 -15.29 -8.25 1.85
CA THR A 282 -14.12 -8.11 0.96
C THR A 282 -14.50 -8.40 -0.49
N LYS A 283 -13.63 -8.06 -1.44
CA LYS A 283 -13.86 -8.35 -2.87
C LYS A 283 -13.94 -9.86 -3.18
N ASN A 284 -13.40 -10.70 -2.31
CA ASN A 284 -13.49 -12.16 -2.43
C ASN A 284 -14.66 -12.76 -1.63
N GLY A 285 -15.56 -11.92 -1.10
CA GLY A 285 -16.81 -12.36 -0.48
C GLY A 285 -16.73 -12.73 1.01
N LEU A 286 -15.62 -12.43 1.68
CA LEU A 286 -15.46 -12.67 3.12
C LEU A 286 -16.15 -11.56 3.90
N GLN A 287 -16.84 -11.91 5.00
CA GLN A 287 -17.45 -10.92 5.88
C GLN A 287 -16.37 -10.09 6.57
N MET A 288 -16.63 -8.81 6.72
CA MET A 288 -15.68 -7.86 7.28
C MET A 288 -16.38 -6.83 8.16
N ILE A 289 -15.73 -6.48 9.26
CA ILE A 289 -16.02 -5.28 10.05
C ILE A 289 -14.81 -4.35 9.95
N GLN A 290 -15.04 -3.06 9.73
CA GLN A 290 -14.00 -2.05 9.65
C GLN A 290 -14.27 -0.93 10.66
N GLY A 291 -13.22 -0.38 11.27
CA GLY A 291 -13.33 0.81 12.14
C GLY A 291 -13.87 2.03 11.39
N GLU A 292 -14.47 2.99 12.09
CA GLU A 292 -14.97 4.24 11.52
C GLU A 292 -13.85 5.05 10.83
N ASP A 293 -12.62 4.92 11.31
CA ASP A 293 -11.41 5.54 10.75
C ASP A 293 -10.82 4.79 9.54
N GLN A 294 -11.34 3.60 9.21
CA GLN A 294 -10.83 2.70 8.18
C GLN A 294 -9.37 2.21 8.39
N LEU A 295 -8.81 2.41 9.58
CA LEU A 295 -7.43 2.04 9.93
C LEU A 295 -7.35 0.68 10.63
N SER A 296 -8.49 0.04 10.89
CA SER A 296 -8.55 -1.33 11.40
C SER A 296 -9.65 -2.11 10.68
N ALA A 297 -9.36 -3.36 10.30
CA ALA A 297 -10.33 -4.26 9.69
C ALA A 297 -10.24 -5.66 10.29
N TYR A 298 -11.38 -6.32 10.37
CA TYR A 298 -11.58 -7.63 10.99
C TYR A 298 -12.31 -8.50 9.96
N ILE A 299 -11.67 -9.56 9.49
CA ILE A 299 -12.16 -10.36 8.36
C ILE A 299 -12.42 -11.79 8.84
N ASP A 300 -13.64 -12.28 8.62
CA ASP A 300 -14.02 -13.64 8.99
C ASP A 300 -13.46 -14.65 8.00
N LEU A 301 -12.63 -15.57 8.50
CA LEU A 301 -12.11 -16.71 7.75
C LEU A 301 -12.83 -18.02 8.10
N GLY A 302 -13.92 -17.95 8.87
CA GLY A 302 -14.70 -19.08 9.35
C GLY A 302 -14.18 -19.61 10.69
N SER A 303 -12.97 -20.19 10.70
CA SER A 303 -12.35 -20.75 11.92
C SER A 303 -11.63 -19.72 12.80
N GLY A 304 -11.65 -18.45 12.40
CA GLY A 304 -10.95 -17.36 13.05
C GLY A 304 -11.15 -16.05 12.32
N VAL A 305 -10.64 -14.98 12.94
CA VAL A 305 -10.71 -13.62 12.41
C VAL A 305 -9.31 -13.13 12.13
N LEU A 306 -9.11 -12.56 10.93
CA LEU A 306 -7.88 -11.90 10.54
C LEU A 306 -8.00 -10.41 10.83
N LEU A 307 -7.12 -9.91 11.69
CA LEU A 307 -7.07 -8.52 12.15
C LEU A 307 -6.03 -7.79 11.31
N PHE A 308 -6.43 -6.72 10.64
CA PHE A 308 -5.54 -5.76 10.00
C PHE A 308 -5.57 -4.46 10.78
N LYS A 309 -4.40 -3.93 11.13
CA LYS A 309 -4.27 -2.62 11.78
C LYS A 309 -3.21 -1.78 11.08
N TYR A 310 -3.58 -0.53 10.80
CA TYR A 310 -2.69 0.52 10.32
C TYR A 310 -2.15 1.29 11.52
N ASP A 311 -0.83 1.40 11.62
CA ASP A 311 -0.13 2.20 12.60
C ASP A 311 0.59 3.36 11.90
N THR A 312 0.14 4.59 12.16
CA THR A 312 0.80 5.79 11.62
C THR A 312 2.12 6.10 12.33
N GLY A 313 2.46 5.34 13.38
CA GLY A 313 3.62 5.54 14.23
C GLY A 313 3.58 6.92 14.88
N ILE A 314 4.67 7.67 14.74
CA ILE A 314 4.77 9.05 15.24
C ILE A 314 4.14 10.08 14.29
N LYS A 315 3.62 9.65 13.13
CA LYS A 315 3.01 10.56 12.16
C LYS A 315 1.53 10.74 12.46
N THR A 316 1.03 11.86 11.99
CA THR A 316 -0.40 12.22 12.00
C THR A 316 -1.00 12.16 10.60
N ARG A 317 -0.30 11.51 9.66
CA ARG A 317 -0.71 11.40 8.26
C ARG A 317 -0.85 9.93 7.90
N VAL A 318 -1.89 9.61 7.15
CA VAL A 318 -2.13 8.29 6.57
C VAL A 318 -1.73 8.32 5.11
N ASP A 319 -0.53 7.86 4.79
CA ASP A 319 -0.01 7.88 3.41
C ASP A 319 -0.50 6.68 2.58
N TYR A 320 -0.78 5.50 3.16
CA TYR A 320 -1.05 4.27 2.39
C TYR A 320 -2.48 3.71 2.56
N LEU A 321 -3.47 4.58 2.71
CA LEU A 321 -4.84 4.12 2.96
C LEU A 321 -5.36 3.24 1.82
N GLN A 322 -5.11 3.61 0.56
CA GLN A 322 -5.65 2.88 -0.58
C GLN A 322 -4.97 1.52 -0.76
N THR A 323 -3.66 1.47 -0.54
CA THR A 323 -2.86 0.24 -0.49
C THR A 323 -3.33 -0.66 0.64
N PHE A 324 -3.63 -0.11 1.82
CA PHE A 324 -4.21 -0.88 2.93
C PHE A 324 -5.56 -1.50 2.56
N GLN A 325 -6.44 -0.74 1.89
CA GLN A 325 -7.69 -1.29 1.38
C GLN A 325 -7.47 -2.37 0.31
N MET A 326 -6.46 -2.21 -0.56
CA MET A 326 -6.07 -3.23 -1.53
C MET A 326 -5.66 -4.54 -0.83
N MET A 327 -4.85 -4.46 0.23
CA MET A 327 -4.45 -5.62 1.02
C MET A 327 -5.67 -6.33 1.61
N ILE A 328 -6.57 -5.60 2.27
CA ILE A 328 -7.83 -6.13 2.84
C ILE A 328 -8.67 -6.81 1.75
N ASN A 329 -8.82 -6.16 0.59
CA ASN A 329 -9.63 -6.67 -0.50
C ASN A 329 -9.02 -7.88 -1.22
N SER A 330 -7.72 -8.10 -1.05
CA SER A 330 -7.02 -9.24 -1.63
C SER A 330 -7.17 -10.53 -0.81
N VAL A 331 -7.62 -10.44 0.45
CA VAL A 331 -7.70 -11.57 1.37
C VAL A 331 -8.59 -12.68 0.82
N GLN A 332 -8.06 -13.89 0.77
CA GLN A 332 -8.79 -15.10 0.36
C GLN A 332 -8.39 -16.31 1.20
N VAL A 333 -9.33 -17.23 1.38
CA VAL A 333 -9.06 -18.55 1.97
C VAL A 333 -8.51 -19.45 0.87
N VAL A 334 -7.38 -20.09 1.14
CA VAL A 334 -6.75 -21.07 0.24
C VAL A 334 -7.10 -22.45 0.78
N GLU A 335 -7.68 -23.29 -0.08
CA GLU A 335 -7.95 -24.68 0.27
C GLU A 335 -6.59 -25.41 0.39
N SER A 336 -6.25 -25.88 1.60
CA SER A 336 -5.11 -26.77 1.78
C SER A 336 -5.47 -28.11 1.16
N GLU A 337 -4.75 -28.55 0.12
CA GLU A 337 -4.84 -29.93 -0.33
C GLU A 337 -4.54 -30.84 0.87
N GLU A 338 -5.56 -31.53 1.39
CA GLU A 338 -5.34 -32.66 2.29
C GLU A 338 -4.43 -33.64 1.54
N VAL A 339 -3.19 -33.77 1.99
CA VAL A 339 -2.35 -34.89 1.57
C VAL A 339 -3.06 -36.14 2.06
N GLU A 340 -3.74 -36.85 1.16
CA GLU A 340 -4.26 -38.19 1.41
C GLU A 340 -3.08 -39.02 1.96
N VAL A 341 -3.08 -39.25 3.27
CA VAL A 341 -2.21 -40.23 3.89
C VAL A 341 -2.72 -41.57 3.38
N ILE A 342 -2.12 -42.05 2.30
CA ILE A 342 -2.29 -43.43 1.86
C ILE A 342 -1.69 -44.28 2.98
N GLU A 343 -2.52 -44.74 3.90
CA GLU A 343 -2.13 -45.77 4.84
C GLU A 343 -1.71 -46.98 4.02
N GLU A 344 -0.40 -47.23 3.91
CA GLU A 344 0.11 -48.44 3.31
C GLU A 344 -0.48 -49.63 4.08
N PRO A 345 -1.09 -50.63 3.40
CA PRO A 345 -1.62 -51.77 4.10
C PRO A 345 -0.46 -52.52 4.76
N VAL A 346 -0.53 -52.64 6.09
CA VAL A 346 0.33 -53.51 6.88
C VAL A 346 0.21 -54.93 6.34
N VAL A 347 1.24 -55.37 5.62
CA VAL A 347 1.36 -56.77 5.22
C VAL A 347 1.77 -57.55 6.47
N GLU A 348 0.81 -58.19 7.12
CA GLU A 348 1.09 -59.29 8.05
C GLU A 348 1.76 -60.43 7.25
N GLU A 349 3.09 -60.51 7.26
CA GLU A 349 3.78 -61.75 6.95
C GLU A 349 3.69 -62.69 8.17
N GLY A 350 2.61 -63.45 8.22
CA GLY A 350 2.54 -64.70 8.98
C GLY A 350 2.87 -65.88 8.08
N VAL A 351 4.02 -66.53 8.31
CA VAL A 351 4.25 -67.97 8.62
C VAL A 351 5.74 -68.27 8.64
#